data_AF-A0AAN4L7B0-F1
#
_entry.id   AF-A0AAN4L7B0-F1
#
_cell.length_a   1.000
_cell.length_b   1.000
_cell.length_c   1.000
_cell.angle_alpha   90.00
_cell.angle_beta   90.00
_cell.angle_gamma   90.00
#
_symmetry.space_group_name_H-M   'P 1'
#
loop_
_entity.id
_entity.type
_entity.pdbx_description
1 polymer ?
#
loop_
_entity_poly.entity_id
_entity_poly.type
_entity_poly.pdbx_seq_one_letter_code
_entity_poly.pdbx_strand_id
1 'polypeptide(L)' 'MKIKYPEHSFQFQDFNYESHFGNYIISYTDQDEQRISLMLEPQFLPVLIIYDPLNQPMKD' A
#
# COMPACT_ATOMS: atom_id res chain seq x y z
N MET A 1 11.50 -18.76 -0.94
CA MET A 1 11.21 -17.35 -1.25
C MET A 1 12.12 -16.94 -2.41
N LYS A 2 11.58 -16.68 -3.61
CA LYS A 2 12.37 -16.16 -4.74
C LYS A 2 12.37 -14.65 -4.64
N ILE A 3 13.51 -14.04 -4.28
CA ILE A 3 13.68 -12.59 -4.32
C ILE A 3 13.75 -12.22 -5.81
N LYS A 4 12.86 -11.35 -6.27
CA LYS A 4 12.72 -11.01 -7.70
C LYS A 4 13.94 -10.24 -8.25
N TYR A 5 14.72 -9.61 -7.37
CA TYR A 5 15.89 -8.78 -7.70
C TYR A 5 17.04 -9.03 -6.70
N PRO A 6 17.69 -10.21 -6.73
CA PRO A 6 18.67 -10.58 -5.72
C PRO A 6 20.00 -9.80 -5.83
N GLU A 7 20.36 -9.35 -7.05
CA GLU A 7 21.63 -8.67 -7.34
C GLU A 7 21.53 -7.14 -7.39
N HIS A 8 20.33 -6.57 -7.28
CA HIS A 8 20.14 -5.12 -7.39
C HIS A 8 20.09 -4.50 -6.00
N SER A 9 21.07 -3.64 -5.69
CA SER A 9 20.99 -2.79 -4.52
C SER A 9 20.14 -1.57 -4.84
N PHE A 10 19.03 -1.41 -4.13
CA PHE A 10 18.17 -0.24 -4.24
C PHE A 10 18.36 0.65 -3.02
N GLN A 11 18.62 1.93 -3.25
CA GLN A 11 18.68 2.94 -2.20
C GLN A 11 17.33 3.62 -2.08
N PHE A 12 16.76 3.63 -0.88
CA PHE A 12 15.53 4.35 -0.60
C PHE A 12 15.70 5.85 -0.85
N GLN A 13 14.74 6.46 -1.53
CA GLN A 13 14.71 7.91 -1.75
C GLN A 13 13.57 8.56 -0.96
N ASP A 14 12.33 8.18 -1.28
CA ASP A 14 11.15 8.77 -0.66
C ASP A 14 9.94 7.84 -0.67
N PHE A 15 8.99 8.20 0.19
CA PHE A 15 7.69 7.57 0.34
C PHE A 15 6.64 8.64 0.55
N ASN A 16 5.74 8.81 -0.42
CA ASN A 16 4.79 9.91 -0.45
C ASN A 16 3.39 9.41 -0.77
N TYR A 17 2.38 10.03 -0.18
CA TYR A 17 0.98 9.82 -0.57
C TYR A 17 0.62 10.80 -1.69
N GLU A 18 0.20 10.28 -2.84
CA GLU A 18 -0.29 11.07 -3.97
C GLU A 18 -1.82 11.05 -3.97
N SER A 19 -2.40 12.17 -3.53
CA SER A 19 -3.84 12.31 -3.35
C SER A 19 -4.63 12.26 -4.66
N HIS A 20 -4.01 12.61 -5.80
CA HIS A 20 -4.68 12.57 -7.11
C HIS A 20 -5.06 11.15 -7.52
N PHE A 21 -4.26 10.17 -7.12
CA PHE A 21 -4.51 8.76 -7.41
C PHE A 21 -5.04 7.99 -6.19
N GLY A 22 -4.87 8.54 -4.99
CA GLY A 22 -5.22 7.85 -3.75
C GLY A 22 -4.24 6.73 -3.42
N ASN A 23 -2.99 6.86 -3.89
CA ASN A 23 -1.96 5.83 -3.79
C ASN A 23 -0.75 6.32 -3.00
N TYR A 24 0.01 5.39 -2.46
CA TYR A 24 1.37 5.68 -2.03
C TYR A 24 2.34 5.44 -3.18
N ILE A 25 3.31 6.33 -3.34
CA ILE A 25 4.44 6.15 -4.25
C ILE A 25 5.66 5.92 -3.38
N ILE A 26 6.36 4.82 -3.65
CA ILE A 26 7.67 4.55 -3.08
C ILE A 26 8.71 4.61 -4.18
N SER A 27 9.81 5.28 -3.91
CA SER A 27 10.86 5.47 -4.90
C SER A 27 12.23 5.05 -4.38
N TYR A 28 13.00 4.50 -5.29
CA TYR A 28 14.37 4.05 -5.06
C TYR A 28 15.27 4.53 -6.18
N THR A 29 16.56 4.60 -5.88
CA THR A 29 17.62 4.71 -6.89
C THR A 29 18.30 3.36 -7.03
N ASP A 30 18.53 2.91 -8.26
CA ASP A 30 19.31 1.70 -8.53
C ASP A 30 20.82 2.01 -8.60
N GLN A 31 21.61 0.99 -8.97
CA GLN A 31 23.07 1.11 -9.07
C GLN A 31 23.53 2.01 -10.22
N ASP A 32 22.69 2.20 -11.24
CA ASP A 32 22.96 3.02 -12.41
C ASP A 32 22.41 4.45 -12.25
N GLU A 33 22.13 4.86 -11.01
CA GLU A 33 21.52 6.12 -10.62
C GLU A 33 20.12 6.37 -11.23
N GLN A 34 19.45 5.32 -11.75
CA GLN A 34 18.11 5.46 -12.29
C GLN A 34 17.07 5.41 -11.16
N ARG A 35 16.10 6.33 -11.24
CA ARG A 35 14.98 6.35 -10.30
C ARG A 35 13.91 5.35 -10.73
N ILE A 36 13.59 4.43 -9.85
CA ILE A 36 12.50 3.47 -9.99
C ILE A 36 11.41 3.84 -8.98
N SER A 37 10.17 3.91 -9.44
CA SER A 37 9.01 4.23 -8.60
C SER A 37 7.97 3.13 -8.71
N LEU A 38 7.41 2.73 -7.57
CA LEU A 38 6.31 1.80 -7.47
C LEU A 38 5.10 2.54 -6.92
N MET A 39 3.95 2.33 -7.55
CA MET A 39 2.67 2.77 -7.02
C MET A 39 2.06 1.64 -6.18
N LEU A 40 1.68 1.97 -4.96
CA LEU A 40 1.11 1.06 -3.98
C LEU A 40 -0.35 1.47 -3.74
N GLU A 41 -1.26 0.55 -3.99
CA GLU A 41 -2.68 0.72 -3.66
C GLU A 41 -2.90 0.47 -2.16
N PRO A 42 -3.51 1.41 -1.43
CA PRO A 42 -3.93 1.15 -0.07
C PRO A 42 -5.05 0.10 -0.09
N GLN A 43 -4.74 -1.10 0.40
CA GLN A 43 -5.74 -2.14 0.53
C GLN A 43 -6.50 -1.94 1.86
N PHE A 44 -7.71 -1.38 1.77
CA PHE A 44 -8.63 -1.35 2.90
C PHE A 44 -9.17 -2.76 3.12
N LEU A 45 -8.72 -3.41 4.20
CA LEU A 45 -9.28 -4.69 4.62
C LEU A 45 -10.71 -4.48 5.11
N PRO A 46 -11.65 -5.38 4.77
CA PRO A 46 -13.02 -5.25 5.24
C PRO A 46 -13.04 -5.26 6.77
N VAL A 47 -13.73 -4.28 7.35
CA VAL A 47 -14.00 -4.27 8.79
C VAL A 47 -15.09 -5.29 9.06
N LEU A 48 -14.75 -6.39 9.74
CA LEU A 48 -15.70 -7.39 10.18
C LEU A 48 -16.39 -6.92 11.46
N ILE A 49 -17.65 -6.50 11.36
CA ILE A 49 -18.47 -6.17 12.53
C ILE A 49 -19.07 -7.47 13.09
N ILE A 50 -18.57 -7.93 14.23
CA ILE A 50 -19.06 -9.15 14.91
C ILE A 50 -20.27 -8.88 15.83
N TYR A 51 -20.51 -7.63 16.20
CA TYR A 51 -21.63 -7.21 17.03
C TYR A 51 -21.99 -5.74 16.76
N ASP A 52 -23.26 -5.48 16.43
CA ASP A 52 -23.84 -4.15 16.27
C ASP A 52 -25.10 -4.03 17.15
N PRO A 53 -25.07 -3.27 18.26
CA PRO A 53 -26.21 -3.11 19.16
C PRO A 53 -27.37 -2.31 18.56
N LEU A 54 -27.15 -1.60 17.45
CA LEU A 54 -28.17 -0.82 16.75
C LEU A 54 -28.86 -1.64 15.64
N ASN A 55 -28.28 -2.77 15.24
CA ASN A 55 -28.85 -3.71 14.29
C ASN A 55 -29.72 -4.76 15.00
N GLN A 56 -30.68 -4.30 15.81
CA GLN A 56 -31.70 -5.17 16.36
C GLN A 56 -32.83 -5.33 15.33
N PRO A 57 -33.42 -6.54 15.20
CA PRO A 57 -34.61 -6.71 14.37
C PRO A 57 -35.66 -5.69 14.84
N MET A 58 -36.26 -4.98 13.88
CA MET A 58 -37.39 -4.09 14.19
C MET A 58 -38.44 -4.93 14.92
N LYS A 59 -38.86 -4.46 16.10
CA LYS A 59 -39.96 -5.08 16.83
C LYS A 59 -41.26 -4.68 16.16
N ASP A 60 -42.12 -5.66 15.88
CA ASP A 60 -43.50 -5.47 15.42
C ASP A 60 -44.35 -4.70 16.45
#